data_AF-A0A1J4RNI7-F1
#
_entry.id   AF-A0A1J4RNI7-F1
#
_cell.length_a   1.000
_cell.length_b   1.000
_cell.length_c   1.000
_cell.angle_alpha   90.00
_cell.angle_beta   90.00
_cell.angle_gamma   90.00
#
_symmetry.space_group_name_H-M   'P 1'
#
loop_
_entity.id
_entity.type
_entity.pdbx_description
1 polymer ?
#
loop_
_entity_poly.entity_id
_entity_poly.type
_entity_poly.pdbx_seq_one_letter_code
_entity_poly.pdbx_strand_id
1 'polypeptide(L)'
;MACGWTPEKRKSAAARCRANRPWQKSTGPRTDTGKIASSRNSYKTGYHSCARRELRSRGRALIRANTELCHILLAWHLQKTQKPAKRTEFGEDVLPFSPLHFHPEPPKYRPYFNSQRLRR
;
A
#
# COMPACT_ATOMS: atom_id res chain seq x y z
N MET A 1 -19.93 -4.46 12.85
CA MET A 1 -19.31 -3.12 12.75
C MET A 1 -20.42 -2.07 12.78
N ALA A 2 -20.69 -1.50 13.95
CA ALA A 2 -21.83 -0.62 14.14
C ALA A 2 -21.54 0.78 13.58
N CYS A 3 -22.39 1.21 12.64
CA CYS A 3 -22.33 2.50 11.96
C CYS A 3 -22.36 3.67 12.94
N GLY A 4 -21.35 4.56 12.88
CA GLY A 4 -21.16 5.72 13.76
C GLY A 4 -22.23 6.81 13.74
N TRP A 5 -23.39 6.58 13.11
CA TRP A 5 -24.52 7.50 13.00
C TRP A 5 -25.78 6.90 13.63
N THR A 6 -25.94 7.11 14.93
CA THR A 6 -27.21 6.80 15.61
C THR A 6 -28.31 7.79 15.18
N PRO A 7 -29.60 7.42 15.28
CA PRO A 7 -30.71 8.31 14.95
C PRO A 7 -30.66 9.65 15.70
N GLU A 8 -30.25 9.64 16.96
CA GLU A 8 -30.14 10.83 17.83
C GLU A 8 -29.03 11.77 17.31
N LYS A 9 -27.90 11.20 16.88
CA LYS A 9 -26.80 11.96 16.25
C LYS A 9 -27.24 12.58 14.92
N ARG A 10 -28.06 11.88 14.11
CA ARG A 10 -28.64 12.46 12.89
C ARG A 10 -29.60 13.61 13.20
N LYS A 11 -30.44 13.46 14.22
CA LYS A 11 -31.40 14.50 14.64
C LYS A 11 -30.68 15.75 15.15
N SER A 12 -29.66 15.61 15.98
CA SER A 12 -28.86 16.73 16.48
C SER A 12 -28.07 17.42 15.35
N ALA A 13 -27.48 16.66 14.43
CA ALA A 13 -26.82 17.22 13.25
C ALA A 13 -27.82 17.98 12.35
N ALA A 14 -29.01 17.44 12.12
CA ALA A 14 -30.06 18.11 11.35
C ALA A 14 -30.53 19.41 12.03
N ALA A 15 -30.68 19.43 13.35
CA ALA A 15 -31.00 20.64 14.10
C ALA A 15 -29.92 21.72 13.94
N ARG A 16 -28.63 21.36 14.05
CA ARG A 16 -27.51 22.28 13.81
C ARG A 16 -27.50 22.82 12.38
N CYS A 17 -27.74 21.97 11.38
CA CYS A 17 -27.82 22.41 9.98
C CYS A 17 -28.98 23.39 9.76
N ARG A 18 -30.16 23.15 10.37
CA ARG A 18 -31.30 24.06 10.29
C ARG A 18 -31.08 25.38 11.03
N ALA A 19 -30.38 25.37 12.15
CA ALA A 19 -30.02 26.59 12.89
C ALA A 19 -29.00 27.43 12.10
N ASN A 20 -27.94 26.81 11.60
CA ASN A 20 -26.84 27.52 10.94
C ASN A 20 -27.13 27.88 9.47
N ARG A 21 -28.10 27.19 8.83
CA ARG A 21 -28.55 27.41 7.44
C ARG A 21 -27.40 27.68 6.46
N PRO A 22 -26.36 26.81 6.41
CA PRO A 22 -25.14 27.10 5.66
C PRO A 22 -25.37 27.35 4.16
N TRP A 23 -26.48 26.83 3.61
CA TRP A 23 -26.90 27.08 2.22
C TRP A 23 -27.23 28.55 1.93
N GLN A 24 -27.61 29.37 2.92
CA GLN A 24 -27.89 30.79 2.70
C GLN A 24 -26.65 31.59 2.32
N LYS A 25 -25.47 31.17 2.80
CA LYS A 25 -24.18 31.78 2.46
C LYS A 25 -23.47 31.04 1.32
N SER A 26 -24.10 30.04 0.72
CA SER A 26 -23.49 29.29 -0.37
C SER A 26 -23.40 30.12 -1.64
N THR A 27 -22.19 30.29 -2.15
CA THR A 27 -21.89 30.97 -3.43
C THR A 27 -21.84 29.97 -4.59
N GLY A 28 -22.87 29.10 -4.67
CA GLY A 28 -23.00 28.15 -5.77
C GLY A 28 -23.24 28.84 -7.12
N PRO A 29 -22.99 28.14 -8.25
CA PRO A 29 -23.22 28.70 -9.57
C PRO A 29 -24.71 28.98 -9.82
N ARG A 30 -25.05 30.25 -10.11
CA ARG A 30 -26.42 30.67 -10.43
C ARG A 30 -26.76 30.56 -11.92
N THR A 31 -25.74 30.65 -12.78
CA THR A 31 -25.87 30.57 -14.24
C THR A 31 -25.78 29.14 -14.74
N ASP A 32 -26.39 28.85 -15.89
CA ASP A 32 -26.32 27.51 -16.49
C ASP A 32 -24.88 27.13 -16.90
N THR A 33 -24.11 28.10 -17.38
CA THR A 33 -22.67 27.93 -17.64
C THR A 33 -21.90 27.53 -16.39
N GLY A 34 -22.20 28.15 -15.25
CA GLY A 34 -21.58 27.82 -13.96
C GLY A 34 -21.98 26.44 -13.46
N LYS A 35 -23.25 26.02 -13.66
CA LYS A 35 -23.70 24.67 -13.32
C LYS A 35 -22.99 23.61 -14.14
N ILE A 36 -22.82 23.85 -15.45
CA ILE A 36 -22.08 22.95 -16.37
C ILE A 36 -20.61 22.86 -15.97
N ALA A 37 -19.98 23.96 -15.53
CA ALA A 37 -18.62 23.92 -15.02
C ALA A 37 -18.52 23.13 -13.71
N SER A 38 -19.43 23.37 -12.77
CA SER A 38 -19.44 22.69 -11.46
C SER A 38 -19.72 21.20 -11.56
N SER A 39 -20.55 20.74 -12.52
CA SER A 39 -20.81 19.31 -12.73
C SER A 39 -19.54 18.53 -13.11
N ARG A 40 -18.59 19.20 -13.77
CA ARG A 40 -17.30 18.61 -14.15
C ARG A 40 -16.36 18.36 -12.96
N ASN A 41 -16.56 19.01 -11.81
CA ASN A 41 -15.73 18.79 -10.61
C ASN A 41 -15.79 17.35 -10.08
N SER A 42 -16.86 16.62 -10.41
CA SER A 42 -17.01 15.21 -10.03
C SER A 42 -16.09 14.27 -10.82
N TYR A 43 -15.61 14.68 -12.00
CA TYR A 43 -14.77 13.84 -12.85
C TYR A 43 -13.42 13.56 -12.18
N LYS A 44 -13.14 12.27 -11.99
CA LYS A 44 -11.85 11.82 -11.46
C LYS A 44 -10.83 11.77 -12.60
N THR A 45 -9.89 12.70 -12.60
CA THR A 45 -8.82 12.78 -13.59
C THR A 45 -7.49 12.23 -13.03
N GLY A 46 -6.45 12.19 -13.88
CA GLY A 46 -5.09 11.82 -13.48
C GLY A 46 -5.01 10.45 -12.80
N TYR A 47 -4.43 10.43 -11.60
CA TYR A 47 -4.16 9.19 -10.86
C TYR A 47 -5.40 8.47 -10.32
N HIS A 48 -6.54 9.16 -10.28
CA HIS A 48 -7.80 8.62 -9.75
C HIS A 48 -8.78 8.20 -10.85
N SER A 49 -8.42 8.41 -12.11
CA SER A 49 -9.16 7.91 -13.27
C SER A 49 -9.35 6.39 -13.20
N CYS A 50 -10.42 5.88 -13.82
CA CYS A 50 -10.74 4.46 -13.83
C CYS A 50 -9.59 3.63 -14.40
N ALA A 51 -9.04 4.05 -15.55
CA ALA A 51 -7.90 3.38 -16.18
C ALA A 51 -6.67 3.29 -15.26
N ARG A 52 -6.32 4.38 -14.55
CA ARG A 52 -5.17 4.34 -13.64
C ARG A 52 -5.44 3.50 -12.40
N ARG A 53 -6.68 3.48 -11.90
CA ARG A 53 -7.09 2.63 -10.78
C ARG A 53 -7.00 1.16 -11.14
N GLU A 54 -7.44 0.81 -12.34
CA GLU A 54 -7.34 -0.54 -12.88
C GLU A 54 -5.88 -0.97 -13.05
N LEU A 55 -5.05 -0.15 -13.69
CA LEU A 55 -3.62 -0.43 -13.84
C LEU A 55 -2.94 -0.66 -12.48
N ARG A 56 -3.26 0.17 -11.48
CA ARG A 56 -2.75 0.02 -10.10
C ARG A 56 -3.24 -1.29 -9.46
N SER A 57 -4.49 -1.65 -9.67
CA SER A 57 -5.06 -2.91 -9.17
C SER A 57 -4.33 -4.12 -9.76
N ARG A 58 -4.15 -4.12 -11.09
CA ARG A 58 -3.41 -5.17 -11.82
C ARG A 58 -1.97 -5.26 -11.35
N GLY A 59 -1.26 -4.13 -11.23
CA GLY A 59 0.11 -4.10 -10.72
C GLY A 59 0.24 -4.67 -9.30
N ARG A 60 -0.71 -4.35 -8.41
CA ARG A 60 -0.75 -4.93 -7.05
C ARG A 60 -1.00 -6.44 -7.08
N ALA A 61 -1.87 -6.92 -7.96
CA ALA A 61 -2.14 -8.35 -8.11
C ALA A 61 -0.89 -9.10 -8.57
N LEU A 62 -0.15 -8.56 -9.54
CA LEU A 62 1.12 -9.14 -10.02
C LEU A 62 2.18 -9.18 -8.93
N ILE A 63 2.35 -8.10 -8.16
CA ILE A 63 3.31 -8.07 -7.05
C ILE A 63 2.97 -9.16 -6.02
N ARG A 64 1.69 -9.30 -5.65
CA ARG A 64 1.24 -10.36 -4.73
C ARG A 64 1.52 -11.76 -5.28
N ALA A 65 1.18 -12.01 -6.54
CA ALA A 65 1.45 -13.31 -7.17
C ALA A 65 2.96 -13.63 -7.18
N ASN A 66 3.79 -12.62 -7.47
CA ASN A 66 5.24 -12.79 -7.48
C ASN A 66 5.80 -13.06 -6.08
N THR A 67 5.28 -12.40 -5.04
CA THR A 67 5.70 -12.67 -3.65
C THR A 67 5.34 -14.09 -3.23
N GLU A 68 4.15 -14.57 -3.56
CA GLU A 68 3.74 -15.96 -3.26
C GLU A 68 4.64 -16.98 -4.00
N LEU A 69 4.91 -16.75 -5.28
CA LEU A 69 5.79 -17.60 -6.07
C LEU A 69 7.20 -17.66 -5.47
N CYS A 70 7.77 -16.51 -5.08
CA CYS A 70 9.07 -16.46 -4.42
C CYS A 70 9.07 -17.27 -3.12
N HIS A 71 8.03 -17.17 -2.30
CA HIS A 71 7.93 -17.95 -1.06
C HIS A 71 7.87 -19.46 -1.34
N ILE A 72 7.10 -19.89 -2.33
CA ILE A 72 7.01 -21.31 -2.72
C ILE A 72 8.36 -21.83 -3.21
N LEU A 73 9.05 -21.08 -4.08
CA LEU A 73 10.37 -21.48 -4.59
C LEU A 73 11.42 -21.54 -3.49
N LEU A 74 11.42 -20.59 -2.56
CA LEU A 74 12.30 -20.60 -1.40
C LEU A 74 12.04 -21.82 -0.51
N ALA A 75 10.77 -22.11 -0.21
CA ALA A 75 10.39 -23.29 0.57
C ALA A 75 10.84 -24.60 -0.11
N TRP A 76 10.60 -24.73 -1.42
CA TRP A 76 11.08 -25.87 -2.21
C TRP A 76 12.60 -26.01 -2.19
N HIS A 77 13.32 -24.88 -2.34
CA HIS A 77 14.77 -24.88 -2.33
C HIS A 77 15.30 -25.34 -0.96
N LEU A 78 14.74 -24.81 0.14
CA LEU A 78 15.09 -25.21 1.49
C LEU A 78 14.84 -26.69 1.76
N GLN A 79 13.73 -27.24 1.29
CA GLN A 79 13.45 -28.67 1.40
C GLN A 79 14.49 -29.52 0.65
N LYS A 80 14.93 -29.07 -0.54
CA LYS A 80 15.96 -29.79 -1.31
C LYS A 80 17.37 -29.67 -0.75
N THR A 81 17.70 -28.54 -0.11
CA THR A 81 19.01 -28.34 0.53
C THR A 81 19.12 -29.03 1.88
N GLN A 82 17.99 -29.33 2.54
CA GLN A 82 17.92 -30.29 3.66
C GLN A 82 18.17 -31.73 3.16
N LYS A 83 19.36 -32.01 2.62
CA LYS A 83 19.95 -33.35 2.72
C LYS A 83 20.28 -33.57 4.20
N PRO A 84 19.98 -34.72 4.81
CA PRO A 84 20.48 -35.00 6.15
C PRO A 84 22.00 -34.85 6.10
N ALA A 85 22.56 -34.11 7.06
CA ALA A 85 24.00 -34.03 7.23
C ALA A 85 24.54 -35.46 7.18
N LYS A 86 25.37 -35.78 6.18
CA LYS A 86 26.07 -37.05 6.20
C LYS A 86 26.98 -36.98 7.43
N ARG A 87 26.70 -37.81 8.43
CA ARG A 87 27.55 -37.98 9.61
C ARG A 87 28.92 -38.44 9.12
N THR A 88 29.83 -37.50 8.91
CA THR A 88 31.22 -37.82 8.62
C THR A 88 31.90 -38.30 9.89
N GLU A 89 32.90 -39.14 9.70
CA GLU A 89 33.68 -39.85 10.73
C GLU A 89 34.42 -38.88 11.67
N PHE A 90 34.50 -37.60 11.26
CA PHE A 90 34.99 -36.48 12.01
C PHE A 90 33.79 -35.56 12.33
N GLY A 91 33.43 -35.51 13.61
CA GLY A 91 32.21 -34.90 14.14
C GLY A 91 32.16 -33.37 14.11
N GLU A 92 32.28 -32.77 12.93
CA GLU A 92 31.87 -31.39 12.72
C GLU A 92 30.83 -31.32 11.61
N ASP A 93 29.60 -30.98 12.00
CA ASP A 93 28.48 -30.75 11.09
C ASP A 93 28.74 -29.49 10.25
N VAL A 94 29.49 -29.64 9.16
CA VAL A 94 29.63 -28.56 8.18
C VAL A 94 28.33 -28.48 7.38
N LEU A 95 27.44 -27.56 7.77
CA LEU A 95 26.25 -27.25 6.98
C LEU A 95 26.68 -26.83 5.55
N PRO A 96 26.07 -27.39 4.49
CA PRO A 96 26.38 -26.96 3.14
C PRO A 96 25.98 -25.49 3.00
N PHE A 97 26.93 -24.68 2.53
CA PHE A 97 26.77 -23.26 2.23
C PHE A 97 25.39 -22.98 1.60
N SER A 98 24.51 -22.35 2.38
CA SER A 98 23.20 -21.92 1.90
C SER A 98 23.32 -20.48 1.39
N PRO A 99 22.87 -20.17 0.16
CA PRO A 99 22.96 -18.81 -0.40
C PRO A 99 22.06 -17.79 0.33
N LEU A 100 21.32 -18.24 1.36
CA LEU A 100 20.47 -17.46 2.24
C LEU A 100 20.95 -17.48 3.69
N HIS A 101 22.27 -17.56 3.93
CA HIS A 101 22.79 -17.25 5.25
C HIS A 101 22.37 -15.84 5.64
N PHE A 102 21.29 -15.78 6.41
CA PHE A 102 20.90 -14.64 7.20
C PHE A 102 22.08 -14.37 8.12
N HIS A 103 22.96 -13.45 7.71
CA HIS A 103 23.93 -12.90 8.64
C HIS A 103 23.11 -12.32 9.81
N PRO A 104 23.40 -12.71 11.07
CA PRO A 104 22.67 -12.20 12.22
C PRO A 104 22.80 -10.67 12.36
N GLU A 105 23.81 -10.10 11.71
CA GLU A 105 23.95 -8.66 11.52
C GLU A 105 23.55 -8.28 10.10
N PRO A 106 22.67 -7.27 9.89
CA PRO A 106 22.45 -6.74 8.56
C PRO A 106 23.79 -6.28 7.99
N PRO A 107 24.11 -6.53 6.71
CA PRO A 107 25.32 -6.00 6.10
C PRO A 107 25.32 -4.49 6.35
N LYS A 108 26.41 -3.96 6.91
CA LYS A 108 26.57 -2.53 7.19
C LYS A 108 26.39 -1.78 5.86
N TYR A 109 25.16 -1.35 5.60
CA TYR A 109 24.80 -0.68 4.36
C TYR A 109 25.53 0.67 4.40
N ARG A 110 26.63 0.78 3.65
CA ARG A 110 27.13 2.10 3.27
C ARG A 110 26.14 2.64 2.25
N PRO A 111 25.37 3.70 2.55
CA PRO A 111 24.49 4.26 1.56
C PRO A 111 25.33 4.73 0.37
N TYR A 112 25.07 4.16 -0.81
CA TYR A 112 25.60 4.63 -2.09
C TYR A 112 25.07 6.04 -2.47
N PHE A 113 24.20 6.63 -1.65
CA PHE A 113 23.73 7.99 -1.77
C PHE A 113 24.36 8.87 -0.70
N ASN A 114 25.40 9.60 -1.10
CA ASN A 114 25.97 10.68 -0.30
C ASN A 114 25.00 11.86 -0.31
N SER A 115 24.10 11.93 0.67
CA SER A 115 23.08 12.99 0.81
C SER A 115 23.67 14.38 1.07
N GLN A 116 25.00 14.52 1.10
CA GLN A 116 25.72 15.79 1.26
C GLN A 116 26.03 16.53 -0.05
N ARG A 117 25.59 16.05 -1.22
CA ARG A 117 25.82 16.72 -2.53
C ARG A 117 24.58 17.40 -3.16
N LEU A 118 23.58 17.77 -2.37
CA LEU A 118 22.42 18.57 -2.83
C LEU A 118 22.18 19.83 -2.00
N ARG A 119 23.25 20.43 -1.47
CA ARG A 119 23.24 21.83 -1.03
C ARG A 119 24.43 22.55 -1.64
N ARG A 120 24.28 23.00 -2.87
CA ARG A 120 24.91 24.20 -3.44
C ARG A 120 23.97 24.76 -4.49
#